data_AF-A0A1Z5LB06-F1
#
_entry.id   AF-A0A1Z5LB06-F1
#
_cell.length_a   1.000
_cell.length_b   1.000
_cell.length_c   1.000
_cell.angle_alpha   90.00
_cell.angle_beta   90.00
_cell.angle_gamma   90.00
#
_symmetry.space_group_name_H-M   'P 1'
#
loop_
_entity.id
_entity.type
_entity.pdbx_description
1 polymer ?
#
loop_
_entity_poly.entity_id
_entity_poly.type
_entity_poly.pdbx_seq_one_letter_code
_entity_poly.pdbx_strand_id
1 'polypeptide(L)'
;MYEYLEIRFHHSVRAFGCITFALQMIIYMAIVLYAPSLALSQVTGISVWTSVLSIGIICTFYTSVGGIKAVIWTDVFQVLLMFGAMLTVAIKGCYELGGFHSVIEKARQGQRLEFFNFNVDPTDRHTVWGLVIGCYFTWIFIYGASQAMVQRYLTLPTLSKARIAIWINLPGLSFLPR
;
A
#
# COMPACT_ATOMS: atom_id res chain seq x y z
N MET A 1 5.28 -9.98 -16.70
CA MET A 1 3.96 -10.64 -16.55
C MET A 1 3.18 -10.65 -17.85
N TYR A 2 2.90 -9.50 -18.47
CA TYR A 2 2.17 -9.46 -19.74
C TYR A 2 2.91 -10.12 -20.92
N GLU A 3 4.24 -10.07 -20.93
CA GLU A 3 5.05 -10.81 -21.90
C GLU A 3 4.91 -12.34 -21.73
N TYR A 4 4.71 -12.82 -20.49
CA TYR A 4 4.41 -14.23 -20.23
C TYR A 4 3.01 -14.62 -20.75
N LEU A 5 2.03 -13.71 -20.68
CA LEU A 5 0.69 -13.94 -21.25
C LEU A 5 0.73 -14.10 -22.78
N GLU A 6 1.63 -13.40 -23.46
CA GLU A 6 1.82 -13.54 -24.91
C GLU A 6 2.44 -14.88 -25.28
N ILE A 7 3.47 -15.32 -24.56
CA ILE A 7 4.11 -16.62 -24.79
C ILE A 7 3.11 -17.77 -24.55
N ARG A 8 2.18 -17.61 -23.59
CA ARG A 8 1.24 -18.67 -23.21
C ARG A 8 -0.04 -18.72 -24.04
N PHE A 9 -0.56 -17.58 -24.48
CA PHE A 9 -1.86 -17.46 -25.15
C PHE A 9 -1.71 -16.88 -26.57
N HIS A 10 -1.70 -15.55 -26.70
CA HIS A 10 -1.56 -14.85 -27.97
C HIS A 10 -1.33 -13.35 -27.75
N HIS A 11 -0.83 -12.65 -28.77
CA HIS A 11 -0.58 -11.21 -28.73
C HIS A 11 -1.82 -10.36 -28.40
N SER A 12 -3.01 -10.77 -28.88
CA SER A 12 -4.27 -10.05 -28.64
C SER A 12 -4.66 -10.05 -27.16
N VAL A 13 -4.38 -11.14 -26.44
CA VAL A 13 -4.63 -11.26 -24.99
C VAL A 13 -3.67 -10.35 -24.20
N ARG A 14 -2.40 -10.25 -24.65
CA ARG A 14 -1.44 -9.29 -24.08
C ARG A 14 -1.92 -7.86 -24.24
N ALA A 15 -2.34 -7.47 -25.45
CA ALA A 15 -2.79 -6.12 -25.73
C ALA A 15 -3.99 -5.73 -24.87
N PHE A 16 -5.01 -6.60 -24.80
CA PHE A 16 -6.18 -6.37 -23.96
C PHE A 16 -5.82 -6.26 -22.47
N GLY A 17 -5.03 -7.20 -21.95
CA GLY A 17 -4.59 -7.19 -20.55
C GLY A 17 -3.80 -5.94 -20.18
N CYS A 18 -2.90 -5.49 -21.05
CA CYS A 18 -2.14 -4.25 -20.86
C CYS A 18 -3.05 -3.01 -20.82
N ILE A 19 -4.02 -2.91 -21.73
CA ILE A 19 -4.94 -1.75 -21.80
C ILE A 19 -5.82 -1.70 -20.55
N THR A 20 -6.44 -2.82 -20.17
CA THR A 20 -7.28 -2.88 -18.96
C THR A 20 -6.48 -2.54 -17.71
N PHE A 21 -5.26 -3.08 -17.58
CA PHE A 21 -4.39 -2.76 -16.45
C PHE A 21 -3.96 -1.30 -16.44
N ALA A 22 -3.58 -0.73 -17.58
CA ALA A 22 -3.19 0.67 -17.67
C ALA A 22 -4.35 1.60 -17.25
N LEU A 23 -5.57 1.34 -17.73
CA LEU A 23 -6.76 2.09 -17.35
C LEU A 23 -7.05 1.98 -15.84
N GLN A 24 -7.01 0.75 -15.30
CA GLN A 24 -7.17 0.53 -13.86
C GLN A 24 -6.11 1.28 -13.05
N MET A 25 -4.86 1.25 -13.49
CA MET A 25 -3.74 1.88 -12.80
C MET A 25 -3.85 3.40 -12.83
N ILE A 26 -4.30 4.02 -13.92
CA ILE A 26 -4.53 5.47 -14.01
C ILE A 26 -5.56 5.92 -12.96
N ILE A 27 -6.70 5.22 -12.87
CA ILE A 27 -7.75 5.53 -11.91
C ILE A 27 -7.24 5.34 -10.47
N TYR A 28 -6.56 4.22 -10.23
CA TYR A 28 -5.99 3.92 -8.92
C TYR A 28 -4.98 4.98 -8.47
N MET A 29 -4.05 5.37 -9.36
CA MET A 29 -3.04 6.39 -9.06
C MET A 29 -3.65 7.77 -8.79
N ALA A 30 -4.75 8.13 -9.46
CA ALA A 30 -5.46 9.37 -9.18
C ALA A 30 -6.01 9.41 -7.74
N ILE A 31 -6.58 8.29 -7.27
CA ILE A 31 -7.08 8.15 -5.89
C ILE A 31 -5.92 8.19 -4.90
N VAL A 32 -4.83 7.47 -5.18
CA VAL A 32 -3.65 7.42 -4.31
C VAL A 32 -2.99 8.79 -4.20
N LEU A 33 -2.93 9.57 -5.27
CA LEU A 33 -2.38 10.93 -5.27
C LEU A 33 -3.25 11.93 -4.48
N TYR A 34 -4.56 11.68 -4.42
CA TYR A 34 -5.50 12.58 -3.75
C TYR A 34 -5.28 12.63 -2.23
N ALA A 35 -5.04 11.49 -1.58
CA ALA A 35 -4.84 11.42 -0.13
C ALA A 35 -3.70 12.33 0.41
N PRO A 36 -2.45 12.26 -0.11
CA PRO A 36 -1.37 13.14 0.33
C PRO A 36 -1.61 14.60 -0.10
N SER A 37 -2.28 14.83 -1.23
CA SER A 37 -2.64 16.19 -1.68
C SER A 37 -3.64 16.86 -0.76
N LEU A 38 -4.63 16.10 -0.28
CA LEU A 38 -5.59 16.56 0.70
C LEU A 38 -4.89 16.86 2.03
N ALA A 39 -4.02 15.95 2.50
CA ALA A 39 -3.25 16.18 3.72
C ALA A 39 -2.37 17.44 3.61
N LEU A 40 -1.69 17.64 2.48
CA LEU A 40 -0.86 18.83 2.23
C LEU A 40 -1.70 20.11 2.22
N SER A 41 -2.87 20.08 1.57
CA SER A 41 -3.81 21.21 1.53
C SER A 41 -4.29 21.59 2.94
N GLN A 42 -4.58 20.60 3.80
CA GLN A 42 -4.99 20.85 5.19
C GLN A 42 -3.88 21.48 6.04
N VAL A 43 -2.62 21.12 5.83
CA VAL A 43 -1.50 21.64 6.62
C VAL A 43 -1.01 23.01 6.12
N THR A 44 -1.01 23.22 4.81
CA THR A 44 -0.46 24.45 4.19
C THR A 44 -1.53 25.50 3.90
N GLY A 45 -2.81 25.13 3.88
CA GLY A 45 -3.93 26.02 3.54
C GLY A 45 -4.06 26.33 2.04
N ILE A 46 -3.24 25.74 1.17
CA ILE A 46 -3.35 25.93 -0.29
C ILE A 46 -4.50 25.12 -0.88
N SER A 47 -4.95 25.49 -2.08
CA SER A 47 -6.01 24.73 -2.77
C SER A 47 -5.60 23.27 -3.04
N VAL A 48 -6.56 22.35 -2.96
CA VAL A 48 -6.34 20.93 -3.24
C VAL A 48 -5.81 20.73 -4.66
N TRP A 49 -6.34 21.49 -5.63
CA TRP A 49 -5.89 21.44 -7.03
C TRP A 49 -4.42 21.81 -7.19
N THR A 50 -3.97 22.87 -6.51
CA THR A 50 -2.54 23.24 -6.49
C THR A 50 -1.70 22.13 -5.86
N SER A 51 -2.16 21.56 -4.73
CA SER A 51 -1.46 20.46 -4.05
C SER A 51 -1.28 19.23 -4.94
N VAL A 52 -2.34 18.82 -5.64
CA VAL A 52 -2.32 17.69 -6.58
C VAL A 52 -1.33 17.93 -7.71
N LEU A 53 -1.35 19.12 -8.32
CA LEU A 53 -0.41 19.46 -9.39
C LEU A 53 1.03 19.47 -8.89
N SER A 54 1.30 20.09 -7.73
CA SER A 54 2.65 20.15 -7.17
C SER A 54 3.21 18.76 -6.87
N ILE A 55 2.46 17.91 -6.16
CA ILE A 55 2.90 16.55 -5.82
C ILE A 55 3.05 15.71 -7.09
N GLY A 56 2.10 15.82 -8.03
CA GLY A 56 2.16 15.10 -9.30
C GLY A 56 3.39 15.44 -10.14
N ILE A 57 3.74 16.73 -10.24
CA ILE A 57 4.93 17.20 -10.96
C ILE A 57 6.20 16.68 -10.28
N ILE A 58 6.32 16.84 -8.96
CA ILE A 58 7.50 16.35 -8.22
C ILE A 58 7.65 14.84 -8.40
N CYS A 59 6.54 14.10 -8.24
CA CYS A 59 6.49 12.64 -8.40
C CYS A 59 6.93 12.19 -9.79
N THR A 60 6.38 12.82 -10.82
CA THR A 60 6.71 12.52 -12.21
C THR A 60 8.17 12.86 -12.50
N PHE A 61 8.67 13.99 -12.00
CA PHE A 61 10.03 14.44 -12.25
C PHE A 61 11.07 13.46 -11.68
N TYR A 62 11.01 13.13 -10.38
CA TYR A 62 12.01 12.22 -9.80
C TYR A 62 11.89 10.80 -10.36
N THR A 63 10.68 10.35 -10.69
CA THR A 63 10.46 9.03 -11.29
C THR A 63 11.03 8.95 -12.71
N SER A 64 10.86 10.01 -13.50
CA SER A 64 11.36 10.08 -14.88
C SER A 64 12.88 10.15 -14.94
N VAL A 65 13.51 10.93 -14.04
CA VAL A 65 14.97 11.11 -14.02
C VAL A 65 15.68 9.88 -13.44
N GLY A 66 15.15 9.30 -12.36
CA GLY A 66 15.85 8.27 -11.61
C GLY A 66 15.47 6.82 -11.95
N GLY A 67 14.38 6.62 -12.68
CA GLY A 67 13.86 5.30 -13.04
C GLY A 67 13.59 4.42 -11.82
N ILE A 68 13.59 3.09 -12.02
CA ILE A 68 13.21 2.13 -10.97
C ILE A 68 14.13 2.18 -9.73
N LYS A 69 15.40 2.57 -9.90
CA LYS A 69 16.35 2.68 -8.77
C LYS A 69 15.98 3.81 -7.83
N ALA A 70 15.63 4.99 -8.36
CA ALA A 70 15.21 6.10 -7.53
C ALA A 70 13.88 5.80 -6.82
N VAL A 71 12.93 5.17 -7.53
CA VAL A 71 11.64 4.76 -6.94
C VAL A 71 11.85 3.84 -5.73
N ILE A 72 12.76 2.87 -5.83
CA ILE A 72 13.06 1.97 -4.70
C ILE A 72 13.65 2.75 -3.50
N TRP A 73 14.55 3.71 -3.74
CA TRP A 73 15.12 4.52 -2.66
C TRP A 73 14.09 5.45 -2.02
N THR A 74 13.21 6.06 -2.81
CA THR A 74 12.12 6.88 -2.27
C THR A 74 11.14 6.04 -1.46
N ASP A 75 10.85 4.80 -1.88
CA ASP A 75 10.00 3.87 -1.13
C ASP A 75 10.62 3.51 0.23
N VAL A 76 11.93 3.27 0.29
CA VAL A 76 12.65 3.00 1.56
C VAL A 76 12.51 4.18 2.51
N PHE A 77 12.73 5.40 2.02
CA PHE A 77 12.57 6.61 2.83
C PHE A 77 11.12 6.79 3.31
N GLN A 78 10.14 6.55 2.44
CA GLN A 78 8.72 6.63 2.79
C GLN A 78 8.35 5.65 3.91
N VAL A 79 8.80 4.39 3.81
CA VAL A 79 8.54 3.38 4.86
C VAL A 79 9.14 3.80 6.20
N LEU A 80 10.38 4.32 6.21
CA LEU A 80 11.02 4.81 7.43
C LEU A 80 10.23 5.97 8.07
N LEU A 81 9.79 6.93 7.24
CA LEU A 81 8.96 8.04 7.71
C LEU A 81 7.60 7.56 8.24
N MET A 82 6.96 6.59 7.60
CA MET A 82 5.69 6.03 8.06
C MET A 82 5.82 5.38 9.44
N PHE A 83 6.87 4.57 9.66
CA PHE A 83 7.15 3.99 10.98
C PHE A 83 7.45 5.06 12.03
N GLY A 84 8.26 6.06 11.70
CA GLY A 84 8.57 7.17 12.61
C GLY A 84 7.33 7.99 12.98
N ALA A 85 6.48 8.33 12.00
CA ALA A 85 5.23 9.04 12.23
C ALA A 85 4.27 8.23 13.10
N MET A 86 4.13 6.93 12.84
CA MET A 86 3.27 6.05 13.63
C MET A 86 3.73 5.95 15.07
N LEU A 87 5.04 5.76 15.31
CA LEU A 87 5.60 5.70 16.65
C LEU A 87 5.39 7.02 17.39
N THR A 88 5.60 8.15 16.72
CA THR A 88 5.39 9.49 17.28
C THR A 88 3.93 9.71 17.68
N VAL A 89 2.99 9.37 16.80
CA VAL A 89 1.55 9.46 17.07
C VAL A 89 1.14 8.54 18.20
N ALA A 90 1.66 7.31 18.25
CA ALA A 90 1.38 6.36 19.33
C ALA A 90 1.89 6.86 20.69
N ILE A 91 3.13 7.37 20.75
CA ILE A 91 3.72 7.91 21.98
C ILE A 91 2.96 9.15 22.45
N LYS A 92 2.70 10.12 21.56
CA LYS A 92 1.95 11.34 21.87
C LYS A 92 0.53 11.01 22.35
N GLY A 93 -0.15 10.09 21.65
CA GLY A 93 -1.48 9.62 22.02
C GLY A 93 -1.48 8.95 23.39
N CYS A 94 -0.49 8.11 23.71
CA CYS A 94 -0.35 7.52 25.04
C CYS A 94 -0.08 8.56 26.12
N TYR A 95 0.76 9.56 25.83
CA TYR A 95 1.08 10.63 26.79
C TYR A 95 -0.15 11.50 27.11
N GLU A 96 -0.89 11.96 26.09
CA GLU A 96 -2.10 12.77 26.27
C GLU A 96 -3.23 12.01 26.98
N LEU A 97 -3.27 10.69 26.84
CA LEU A 97 -4.28 9.84 27.48
C LEU A 97 -3.90 9.38 28.90
N GLY A 98 -2.74 9.79 29.44
CA GLY A 98 -2.30 9.45 30.80
C GLY A 98 -1.60 8.08 30.91
N GLY A 99 -1.06 7.56 29.81
CA GLY A 99 -0.31 6.30 29.75
C GLY A 99 -1.00 5.23 28.90
N PHE A 100 -0.24 4.18 28.56
CA PHE A 100 -0.70 3.07 27.72
C PHE A 100 -1.92 2.34 28.30
N HIS A 101 -2.02 2.25 29.62
CA HIS A 101 -3.14 1.61 30.31
C HIS A 101 -4.47 2.29 30.00
N SER A 102 -4.50 3.63 30.07
CA SER A 102 -5.68 4.44 29.77
C SER A 102 -6.12 4.34 28.31
N VAL A 103 -5.19 4.10 27.38
CA VAL A 103 -5.50 3.88 25.96
C VAL A 103 -6.28 2.58 25.79
N ILE A 104 -5.81 1.49 26.40
CA ILE A 104 -6.48 0.18 26.35
C ILE A 104 -7.85 0.26 27.00
N GLU A 105 -7.95 0.91 28.15
CA GLU A 105 -9.20 1.02 28.88
C GLU A 105 -10.25 1.82 28.09
N LYS A 106 -9.86 2.96 27.48
CA LYS A 106 -10.75 3.70 26.57
C LYS A 106 -11.11 2.90 25.31
N ALA A 107 -10.19 2.13 24.75
CA ALA A 107 -10.47 1.28 23.60
C ALA A 107 -11.50 0.18 23.95
N ARG A 108 -11.40 -0.38 25.16
CA ARG A 108 -12.35 -1.37 25.69
C ARG A 108 -13.72 -0.75 25.96
N GLN A 109 -13.77 0.42 26.60
CA GLN A 109 -15.02 1.14 26.88
C GLN A 109 -15.73 1.58 25.59
N GLY A 110 -14.97 1.96 24.55
CA GLY A 110 -15.51 2.32 23.25
C GLY A 110 -15.97 1.15 22.37
N GLN A 111 -15.95 -0.09 22.89
CA GLN A 111 -16.22 -1.32 22.12
C GLN A 111 -15.41 -1.40 20.81
N ARG A 112 -14.18 -0.86 20.80
CA ARG A 112 -13.31 -0.83 19.60
C ARG A 112 -12.38 -2.05 19.51
N LEU A 113 -12.43 -2.93 20.50
CA LEU A 113 -11.56 -4.11 20.63
C LEU A 113 -12.34 -5.38 20.26
N GLU A 114 -12.64 -5.55 18.97
CA GLU A 114 -13.22 -6.77 18.41
C GLU A 114 -12.09 -7.57 17.74
N PHE A 115 -11.46 -8.47 18.49
CA PHE A 115 -10.29 -9.21 17.99
C PHE A 115 -10.66 -10.41 17.11
N PHE A 116 -11.78 -11.08 17.38
CA PHE A 116 -12.10 -12.36 16.76
C PHE A 116 -13.61 -12.55 16.54
N ASN A 117 -14.17 -11.85 15.54
CA ASN A 117 -15.53 -12.12 15.08
C ASN A 117 -15.53 -13.32 14.10
N PHE A 118 -15.86 -14.52 14.62
CA PHE A 118 -15.96 -15.76 13.84
C PHE A 118 -17.32 -15.98 13.17
N ASN A 119 -18.19 -14.97 13.17
CA ASN A 119 -19.48 -15.06 12.50
C ASN A 119 -19.29 -15.37 10.99
N VAL A 120 -20.17 -16.19 10.44
CA VAL A 120 -20.14 -16.62 9.03
C VAL A 120 -21.08 -15.76 8.18
N ASP A 121 -21.81 -14.82 8.79
CA ASP A 121 -22.68 -13.89 8.09
C ASP A 121 -21.88 -13.02 7.10
N PRO A 122 -22.17 -13.10 5.78
CA PRO A 122 -21.49 -12.30 4.76
C PRO A 122 -21.85 -10.79 4.83
N THR A 123 -22.87 -10.42 5.63
CA THR A 123 -23.28 -9.02 5.85
C THR A 123 -22.41 -8.33 6.89
N ASP A 124 -21.74 -9.10 7.76
CA ASP A 124 -20.83 -8.55 8.77
C ASP A 124 -19.53 -8.09 8.11
N ARG A 125 -19.21 -6.79 8.24
CA ARG A 125 -18.12 -6.14 7.49
C ARG A 125 -16.73 -6.67 7.83
N HIS A 126 -16.53 -7.17 9.06
CA HIS A 126 -15.22 -7.57 9.59
C HIS A 126 -15.29 -8.94 10.28
N THR A 127 -15.57 -10.00 9.52
CA THR A 127 -15.44 -11.38 10.01
C THR A 127 -14.03 -11.91 9.75
N VAL A 128 -13.58 -12.83 10.61
CA VAL A 128 -12.31 -13.54 10.41
C VAL A 128 -12.31 -14.25 9.05
N TRP A 129 -13.43 -14.86 8.67
CA TRP A 129 -13.59 -15.57 7.40
C TRP A 129 -13.49 -14.64 6.18
N GLY A 130 -14.20 -13.52 6.21
CA GLY A 130 -14.15 -12.50 5.15
C GLY A 130 -12.75 -11.91 5.00
N LEU A 131 -12.07 -11.66 6.12
CA LEU A 131 -10.71 -11.12 6.12
C LEU A 131 -9.71 -12.14 5.58
N VAL A 132 -9.76 -13.40 6.01
CA VAL A 132 -8.84 -14.45 5.55
C VAL A 132 -8.99 -14.70 4.05
N ILE A 133 -10.22 -14.89 3.57
CA ILE A 133 -10.50 -15.16 2.15
C ILE A 133 -10.14 -13.93 1.31
N GLY A 134 -10.61 -12.74 1.70
CA GLY A 134 -10.34 -11.50 0.98
C GLY A 134 -8.85 -11.15 0.92
N CYS A 135 -8.13 -11.31 2.03
CA CYS A 135 -6.69 -11.14 2.06
C CYS A 135 -6.00 -12.16 1.17
N TYR A 136 -6.35 -13.44 1.23
CA TYR A 136 -5.73 -14.49 0.42
C TYR A 136 -5.73 -14.15 -1.08
N PHE A 137 -6.90 -13.81 -1.64
CA PHE A 137 -7.00 -13.44 -3.05
C PHE A 137 -6.25 -12.14 -3.38
N THR A 138 -6.34 -11.15 -2.50
CA THR A 138 -5.65 -9.86 -2.68
C THR A 138 -4.13 -10.04 -2.69
N TRP A 139 -3.59 -10.85 -1.77
CA TRP A 139 -2.15 -11.11 -1.69
C TRP A 139 -1.63 -11.91 -2.86
N ILE A 140 -2.37 -12.94 -3.30
CA ILE A 140 -2.01 -13.70 -4.51
C ILE A 140 -1.95 -12.80 -5.73
N PHE A 141 -2.92 -11.89 -5.88
CA PHE A 141 -2.91 -10.95 -6.98
C PHE A 141 -1.70 -9.99 -6.90
N ILE A 142 -1.46 -9.37 -5.74
CA ILE A 142 -0.37 -8.41 -5.55
C ILE A 142 0.99 -9.05 -5.83
N TYR A 143 1.26 -10.25 -5.30
CA TYR A 143 2.57 -10.87 -5.45
C TYR A 143 2.74 -11.67 -6.75
N GLY A 144 1.66 -12.26 -7.27
CA GLY A 144 1.70 -13.14 -8.43
C GLY A 144 1.39 -12.45 -9.77
N ALA A 145 0.54 -11.42 -9.76
CA ALA A 145 0.02 -10.80 -10.98
C ALA A 145 0.33 -9.30 -11.10
N SER A 146 0.67 -8.59 -10.01
CA SER A 146 0.98 -7.16 -10.10
C SER A 146 2.28 -6.91 -10.87
N GLN A 147 2.19 -6.07 -11.89
CA GLN A 147 3.35 -5.63 -12.67
C GLN A 147 4.42 -4.98 -11.77
N ALA A 148 4.01 -4.15 -10.81
CA ALA A 148 4.93 -3.40 -9.96
C ALA A 148 5.80 -4.33 -9.08
N MET A 149 5.21 -5.40 -8.54
CA MET A 149 5.96 -6.39 -7.75
C MET A 149 6.88 -7.24 -8.63
N VAL A 150 6.41 -7.68 -9.79
CA VAL A 150 7.23 -8.45 -10.73
C VAL A 150 8.45 -7.65 -11.18
N GLN A 151 8.30 -6.35 -11.45
CA GLN A 151 9.44 -5.49 -11.79
C GLN A 151 10.48 -5.43 -10.68
N ARG A 152 10.05 -5.31 -9.41
CA ARG A 152 10.97 -5.30 -8.25
C ARG A 152 11.72 -6.63 -8.08
N TYR A 153 11.14 -7.76 -8.47
CA TYR A 153 11.86 -9.04 -8.44
C TYR A 153 12.93 -9.12 -9.52
N LEU A 154 12.66 -8.55 -10.70
CA LEU A 154 13.57 -8.57 -11.84
C LEU A 154 14.76 -7.61 -11.67
N THR A 155 14.71 -6.66 -10.72
CA THR A 155 15.88 -5.82 -10.39
C THR A 155 16.90 -6.52 -9.49
N LEU A 156 16.57 -7.69 -8.93
CA LEU A 156 17.47 -8.46 -8.07
C LEU A 156 18.33 -9.44 -8.89
N PRO A 157 19.61 -9.62 -8.55
CA PRO A 157 20.55 -10.38 -9.38
C PRO A 157 20.35 -11.91 -9.31
N THR A 158 19.60 -12.42 -8.32
CA THR A 158 19.42 -13.87 -8.11
C THR A 158 18.04 -14.19 -7.56
N LEU A 159 17.52 -15.37 -7.91
CA LEU A 159 16.23 -15.87 -7.44
C LEU A 159 16.16 -16.04 -5.91
N SER A 160 17.26 -16.46 -5.27
CA SER A 160 17.34 -16.59 -3.82
C SER A 160 17.15 -15.25 -3.12
N LYS A 161 17.77 -14.18 -3.64
CA LYS A 161 17.57 -12.81 -3.10
C LYS A 161 16.14 -12.32 -3.32
N ALA A 162 15.51 -12.63 -4.44
CA ALA A 162 14.10 -12.30 -4.68
C ALA A 162 13.16 -12.99 -3.68
N ARG A 163 13.38 -14.27 -3.37
CA ARG A 163 12.61 -14.98 -2.33
C ARG A 163 12.79 -14.36 -0.95
N ILE A 164 14.03 -14.05 -0.56
CA ILE A 164 14.32 -13.40 0.71
C ILE A 164 13.64 -12.03 0.80
N ALA A 165 13.66 -11.24 -0.29
CA ALA A 165 12.99 -9.95 -0.34
C ALA A 165 11.47 -10.06 -0.09
N ILE A 166 10.81 -11.09 -0.62
CA ILE A 166 9.38 -11.36 -0.37
C ILE A 166 9.15 -11.69 1.11
N TRP A 167 9.98 -12.56 1.69
CA TRP A 167 9.86 -12.92 3.12
C TRP A 167 10.08 -11.73 4.05
N ILE A 168 10.98 -10.81 3.71
CA ILE A 168 11.20 -9.56 4.45
C ILE A 168 10.03 -8.58 4.26
N ASN A 169 9.35 -8.61 3.10
CA ASN A 169 8.22 -7.72 2.83
C ASN A 169 6.97 -8.07 3.66
N LEU A 170 6.75 -9.36 3.96
CA LEU A 170 5.61 -9.84 4.74
C LEU A 170 5.45 -9.15 6.12
N PRO A 171 6.46 -9.11 7.02
CA PRO A 171 6.31 -8.44 8.30
C PRO A 171 6.08 -6.93 8.13
N GLY A 172 6.76 -6.27 7.18
CA GLY A 172 6.54 -4.84 6.92
C GLY A 172 5.09 -4.50 6.57
N LEU A 173 4.42 -5.39 5.84
CA LEU A 173 3.00 -5.26 5.48
C LEU A 173 2.03 -5.59 6.62
N SER A 174 2.43 -6.39 7.60
CA SER A 174 1.61 -6.68 8.78
C SER A 174 1.59 -5.53 9.78
N PHE A 175 2.67 -4.73 9.84
CA PHE A 175 2.81 -3.65 10.83
C PHE A 175 2.42 -2.26 10.30
N LEU A 176 2.43 -2.03 8.99
CA LEU A 176 2.03 -0.75 8.41
C LEU A 176 0.50 -0.69 8.20
N PRO A 177 -0.20 0.31 8.79
CA PRO A 177 -1.60 0.56 8.50
C PRO A 177 -1.75 1.00 7.04
N ARG A 178 -2.80 0.48 6.40
CA ARG A 178 -3.18 0.80 5.02
C ARG A 178 -4.12 1.99 4.97
#